data_AF-A0A1J6WS72-F1
#
_entry.id   AF-A0A1J6WS72-F1
#
_cell.length_a   1.000
_cell.length_b   1.000
_cell.length_c   1.000
_cell.angle_alpha   90.00
_cell.angle_beta   90.00
_cell.angle_gamma   90.00
#
_symmetry.space_group_name_H-M   'P 1'
#
loop_
_entity.id
_entity.type
_entity.pdbx_description
1 polymer ?
#
loop_
_entity_poly.entity_id
_entity_poly.type
_entity_poly.pdbx_seq_one_letter_code
_entity_poly.pdbx_strand_id
1 'polypeptide(L)'
;MLKVNFIITRKFDRKYLNEGGFLLPYSMLLFMIVITGAVLSTSLFLSKYRYLVNMGEVYERKVSIAHGALLGMKDPVPASGTNEGEFGVTEVVSSLLNEHEVLMEITYQADEKVFKPVSVVYNRETKQIIDWK
;
A
#
# COMPACT_ATOMS: atom_id res chain seq x y z
N MET A 1 -46.72 38.19 -49.97
CA MET A 1 -47.50 37.15 -49.25
C MET A 1 -46.96 35.80 -49.69
N LEU A 2 -46.40 35.02 -48.75
CA LEU A 2 -45.69 33.76 -48.96
C LEU A 2 -46.59 32.64 -49.53
N LYS A 3 -46.01 31.78 -50.36
CA LYS A 3 -46.09 30.32 -50.21
C LYS A 3 -44.96 29.66 -51.00
N VAL A 4 -43.84 29.42 -50.32
CA VAL A 4 -42.72 28.61 -50.83
C VAL A 4 -43.07 27.15 -50.56
N ASN A 5 -43.22 26.37 -51.63
CA ASN A 5 -43.31 24.92 -51.59
C ASN A 5 -41.96 24.35 -51.16
N PHE A 6 -41.89 23.75 -49.97
CA PHE A 6 -40.74 23.00 -49.50
C PHE A 6 -41.10 21.52 -49.40
N ILE A 7 -40.99 20.82 -50.54
CA ILE A 7 -40.86 19.36 -50.59
C ILE A 7 -39.35 19.10 -50.59
N ILE A 8 -38.73 18.97 -49.42
CA ILE A 8 -37.44 18.27 -49.31
C ILE A 8 -37.75 16.81 -49.01
N THR A 9 -37.82 16.01 -50.06
CA THR A 9 -37.47 14.59 -49.99
C THR A 9 -35.97 14.53 -49.71
N ARG A 10 -35.61 14.44 -48.42
CA ARG A 10 -34.23 14.22 -48.00
C ARG A 10 -33.86 12.79 -48.42
N LYS A 11 -33.24 12.65 -49.60
CA LYS A 11 -32.45 11.48 -49.98
C LYS A 11 -31.39 11.27 -48.90
N PHE A 12 -31.70 10.46 -47.90
CA PHE A 12 -30.68 9.84 -47.09
C PHE A 12 -29.90 8.92 -48.01
N ASP A 13 -28.65 9.29 -48.23
CA ASP A 13 -27.68 8.59 -49.06
C ASP A 13 -27.46 7.18 -48.50
N ARG A 14 -28.07 6.18 -49.15
CA ARG A 14 -27.98 4.74 -48.84
C ARG A 14 -26.61 4.14 -49.17
N LYS A 15 -25.52 4.91 -49.06
CA LYS A 15 -24.16 4.43 -49.33
C LYS A 15 -23.39 3.94 -48.11
N TYR A 16 -23.94 4.07 -46.89
CA TYR A 16 -23.30 3.60 -45.66
C TYR A 16 -23.80 2.25 -45.14
N LEU A 17 -24.77 1.63 -45.81
CA LEU A 17 -25.23 0.29 -45.47
C LEU A 17 -24.44 -0.71 -46.30
N ASN A 18 -23.25 -1.04 -45.81
CA ASN A 18 -22.49 -2.22 -46.20
C ASN A 18 -23.42 -3.45 -46.08
N GLU A 19 -23.81 -4.04 -47.21
CA GLU A 19 -24.88 -5.05 -47.36
C GLU A 19 -24.49 -6.48 -46.90
N GLY A 20 -23.60 -6.60 -45.92
CA GLY A 20 -23.45 -7.81 -45.12
C GLY A 20 -23.43 -7.37 -43.67
N GLY A 21 -24.19 -8.02 -42.79
CA GLY A 21 -24.28 -7.72 -41.34
C GLY A 21 -22.96 -7.89 -40.54
N PHE A 22 -21.83 -7.58 -41.15
CA PHE A 22 -20.46 -7.75 -40.70
C PHE A 22 -20.03 -6.65 -39.72
N LEU A 23 -20.62 -5.46 -39.71
CA LEU A 23 -20.11 -4.33 -38.90
C LEU A 23 -20.31 -4.50 -37.38
N LEU A 24 -21.45 -5.08 -36.99
CA LEU A 24 -21.84 -5.31 -35.60
C LEU A 24 -20.92 -6.31 -34.87
N PRO A 25 -20.61 -7.50 -35.40
CA PRO A 25 -19.70 -8.44 -34.72
C PRO A 25 -18.28 -7.91 -34.56
N TYR A 26 -17.72 -7.14 -35.51
CA TYR A 26 -16.39 -6.55 -35.34
C TYR A 26 -16.38 -5.43 -34.30
N SER A 27 -17.42 -4.61 -34.24
CA SER A 27 -17.53 -3.59 -33.17
C SER A 27 -17.63 -4.22 -31.79
N MET A 28 -18.36 -5.32 -31.64
CA MET A 28 -18.44 -6.07 -30.38
C MET A 28 -17.10 -6.70 -30.00
N LEU A 29 -16.37 -7.27 -30.97
CA LEU A 29 -15.05 -7.85 -30.73
C LEU A 29 -14.05 -6.76 -30.30
N LEU A 30 -14.03 -5.63 -30.99
CA LEU A 30 -13.17 -4.50 -30.64
C LEU A 30 -13.52 -3.97 -29.24
N PHE A 31 -14.81 -3.84 -28.94
CA PHE A 31 -15.28 -3.45 -27.61
C PHE A 31 -14.83 -4.44 -26.51
N MET A 32 -14.92 -5.75 -26.76
CA MET A 32 -14.41 -6.77 -25.83
C MET A 32 -12.91 -6.64 -25.62
N ILE A 33 -12.12 -6.46 -26.68
CA ILE A 33 -10.66 -6.25 -26.56
C ILE A 33 -10.36 -5.02 -25.71
N VAL A 34 -11.05 -3.90 -25.96
CA VAL A 34 -10.84 -2.65 -25.23
C VAL A 34 -11.21 -2.81 -23.75
N ILE A 35 -12.34 -3.46 -23.44
CA ILE A 35 -12.74 -3.72 -22.05
C ILE A 35 -11.74 -4.63 -21.36
N THR A 36 -11.36 -5.75 -21.98
CA THR A 36 -10.40 -6.68 -21.38
C THR A 36 -9.06 -5.98 -21.12
N GLY A 37 -8.58 -5.17 -22.06
CA GLY A 37 -7.38 -4.35 -21.88
C GLY A 37 -7.50 -3.36 -20.72
N ALA A 38 -8.64 -2.67 -20.62
CA ALA A 38 -8.90 -1.71 -19.54
C ALA A 38 -8.96 -2.38 -18.15
N VAL A 39 -9.63 -3.54 -18.05
CA VAL A 39 -9.75 -4.30 -16.80
C VAL A 39 -8.38 -4.83 -16.37
N LEU A 40 -7.62 -5.44 -17.28
CA LEU A 40 -6.28 -5.96 -16.98
C LEU A 40 -5.33 -4.83 -16.53
N SER A 41 -5.32 -3.71 -17.26
CA SER A 41 -4.51 -2.54 -16.90
C SER A 41 -4.86 -2.05 -15.48
N THR A 42 -6.14 -1.83 -15.20
CA THR A 42 -6.62 -1.35 -13.88
C THR A 42 -6.23 -2.30 -12.76
N SER A 43 -6.34 -3.62 -13.00
CA SER A 43 -5.96 -4.64 -12.01
C SER A 43 -4.46 -4.61 -11.67
N LEU A 44 -3.60 -4.40 -12.66
CA LEU A 44 -2.15 -4.27 -12.47
C LEU A 44 -1.80 -2.98 -11.70
N PHE A 45 -2.47 -1.88 -12.01
CA PHE A 45 -2.28 -0.62 -11.29
C PHE A 45 -2.70 -0.74 -9.82
N LEU A 46 -3.87 -1.34 -9.53
CA LEU A 46 -4.32 -1.57 -8.16
C LEU A 46 -3.36 -2.47 -7.38
N SER A 47 -2.87 -3.54 -8.02
CA SER A 47 -1.91 -4.46 -7.40
C SER A 47 -0.60 -3.75 -7.03
N LYS A 48 -0.02 -3.00 -7.97
CA LYS A 48 1.20 -2.23 -7.71
C LYS A 48 1.01 -1.16 -6.64
N TYR A 49 -0.11 -0.43 -6.69
CA TYR A 49 -0.41 0.59 -5.70
C TYR A 49 -0.53 -0.01 -4.28
N ARG A 50 -1.32 -1.08 -4.12
CA ARG A 50 -1.44 -1.78 -2.83
C ARG A 50 -0.11 -2.31 -2.33
N TYR A 51 0.71 -2.85 -3.23
CA TYR A 51 2.04 -3.35 -2.87
C TYR A 51 2.95 -2.23 -2.34
N LEU A 52 2.98 -1.08 -3.02
CA LEU A 52 3.78 0.07 -2.60
C LEU A 52 3.32 0.64 -1.26
N VAL A 53 2.01 0.77 -1.05
CA VAL A 53 1.44 1.24 0.23
C VAL A 53 1.81 0.27 1.36
N ASN A 54 1.62 -1.03 1.18
CA ASN A 54 2.01 -2.01 2.20
C ASN A 54 3.51 -2.01 2.48
N MET A 55 4.35 -1.83 1.46
CA MET A 55 5.80 -1.73 1.67
C MET A 55 6.18 -0.48 2.46
N GLY A 56 5.49 0.64 2.25
CA GLY A 56 5.63 1.85 3.07
C GLY A 56 5.36 1.56 4.54
N GLU A 57 4.17 1.03 4.85
CA GLU A 57 3.80 0.70 6.24
C GLU A 57 4.80 -0.28 6.90
N VAL A 58 5.27 -1.30 6.15
CA VAL A 58 6.26 -2.26 6.66
C VAL A 58 7.62 -1.59 6.90
N TYR A 59 8.03 -0.67 6.04
CA TYR A 59 9.27 0.07 6.17
C TYR A 59 9.23 1.00 7.39
N GLU A 60 8.18 1.82 7.51
CA GLU A 60 7.96 2.74 8.62
C GLU A 60 7.97 2.02 9.97
N ARG A 61 7.28 0.87 10.04
CA ARG A 61 7.31 0.00 11.22
C ARG A 61 8.72 -0.50 11.53
N LYS A 62 9.45 -1.02 10.54
CA LYS A 62 10.80 -1.57 10.76
C LYS A 62 11.78 -0.49 11.24
N VAL A 63 11.72 0.70 10.66
CA VAL A 63 12.57 1.83 11.04
C VAL A 63 12.21 2.29 12.46
N SER A 64 10.93 2.40 12.81
CA SER A 64 10.49 2.84 14.14
C SER A 64 10.90 1.84 15.23
N ILE A 65 10.75 0.53 14.99
CA ILE A 65 11.19 -0.51 15.93
C ILE A 65 12.70 -0.51 16.09
N ALA A 66 13.46 -0.38 14.98
CA ALA A 66 14.91 -0.25 15.05
C ALA A 66 15.36 0.99 15.82
N HIS A 67 14.67 2.11 15.63
CA HIS A 67 14.95 3.34 16.37
C HIS A 67 14.65 3.17 17.87
N GLY A 68 13.49 2.59 18.21
CA GLY A 68 13.15 2.27 19.60
C GLY A 68 14.16 1.33 20.26
N ALA A 69 14.63 0.32 19.53
CA ALA A 69 15.66 -0.60 20.01
C ALA A 69 16.97 0.13 20.32
N LEU A 70 17.43 0.99 19.40
CA LEU A 70 18.65 1.77 19.57
C LEU A 70 18.56 2.74 20.75
N LEU A 71 17.41 3.40 20.94
CA LEU A 71 17.17 4.28 22.07
C LEU A 71 17.20 3.50 23.39
N GLY A 72 16.45 2.40 23.48
CA GLY A 72 16.45 1.57 24.69
C GLY A 72 17.82 0.95 25.01
N MET A 73 18.63 0.65 24.00
CA MET A 73 19.99 0.15 24.20
C MET A 73 20.97 1.25 24.66
N LYS A 74 20.70 2.52 24.34
CA LYS A 74 21.52 3.66 24.75
C LYS A 74 21.44 3.90 26.25
N ASP A 75 20.29 3.64 26.85
CA ASP A 75 20.10 3.88 28.27
C ASP A 75 20.94 2.90 29.13
N PRO A 76 21.61 3.40 30.19
CA PRO A 76 22.47 2.58 31.05
C PRO A 76 21.66 1.64 31.95
N VAL A 77 20.39 1.97 32.19
CA VAL A 77 19.43 1.19 32.97
C VAL A 77 18.33 0.74 32.02
N PRO A 78 17.92 -0.54 32.03
CA PRO A 78 16.73 -0.98 31.32
C PRO A 78 15.53 -0.21 31.89
N ALA A 79 15.13 0.84 31.19
CA ALA A 79 13.96 1.64 31.48
C ALA A 79 12.89 1.31 30.44
N SER A 80 11.65 1.18 30.92
CA SER A 80 10.50 1.16 30.03
C SER A 80 10.10 2.60 29.73
N GLY A 81 9.82 2.88 28.46
CA GLY A 81 9.53 4.23 28.02
C GLY A 81 8.77 4.24 26.71
N THR A 82 8.02 5.31 26.52
CA THR A 82 7.30 5.58 25.28
C THR A 82 8.08 6.63 24.50
N ASN A 83 8.38 6.33 23.25
CA ASN A 83 9.06 7.24 22.33
C ASN A 83 8.11 7.60 21.20
N GLU A 84 7.85 8.89 21.01
CA GLU A 84 7.17 9.40 19.83
C GLU A 84 8.21 9.58 18.70
N GLY A 85 8.01 8.85 17.61
CA GLY A 85 8.81 8.96 16.40
C GLY A 85 8.03 9.59 15.25
N GLU A 86 8.71 9.86 14.14
CA GLU A 86 8.13 10.49 12.94
C GLU A 86 6.93 9.72 12.38
N PHE A 87 6.94 8.39 12.50
CA PHE A 87 5.92 7.51 11.93
C PHE A 87 4.92 6.95 12.96
N GLY A 88 5.02 7.35 14.24
CA GLY A 88 4.14 6.83 15.28
C GLY A 88 4.82 6.65 16.63
N VAL A 89 4.14 5.96 17.54
CA VAL A 89 4.57 5.79 18.92
C VAL A 89 5.16 4.40 19.12
N THR A 90 6.33 4.34 19.73
CA THR A 90 7.01 3.10 20.06
C THR A 90 7.11 2.99 21.58
N GLU A 91 6.42 2.00 22.14
CA GLU A 91 6.54 1.64 23.54
C GLU A 91 7.63 0.57 23.69
N VAL A 92 8.59 0.85 24.56
CA VAL A 92 9.70 -0.03 24.86
C VAL A 92 9.54 -0.50 26.29
N VAL A 93 9.47 -1.81 26.49
CA VAL A 93 9.49 -2.44 27.82
C VAL A 93 10.77 -3.24 27.91
N SER A 94 11.63 -2.93 28.87
CA SER A 94 12.90 -3.64 29.03
C SER A 94 12.96 -4.38 30.37
N SER A 95 13.52 -5.58 30.34
CA SER A 95 13.69 -6.45 31.51
C SER A 95 15.05 -7.12 31.47
N LEU A 96 15.67 -7.30 32.62
CA LEU A 96 16.92 -8.06 32.73
C LEU A 96 16.60 -9.55 32.62
N LEU A 97 17.22 -10.21 31.64
CA LEU A 97 17.15 -11.67 31.49
C LEU A 97 18.23 -12.33 32.35
N ASN A 98 19.44 -11.77 32.32
CA ASN A 98 20.64 -12.19 33.07
C ASN A 98 21.49 -10.96 33.45
N GLU A 99 22.61 -11.14 34.16
CA GLU A 99 23.52 -10.05 34.55
C GLU A 99 24.04 -9.22 33.35
N HIS A 100 24.22 -9.88 32.19
CA HIS A 100 24.75 -9.25 30.97
C HIS A 100 23.72 -9.14 29.84
N GLU A 101 22.53 -9.71 29.96
CA GLU A 101 21.53 -9.79 28.88
C GLU A 101 20.23 -9.08 29.27
N VAL A 102 19.74 -8.25 28.36
CA VAL A 102 18.49 -7.50 28.52
C VAL A 102 17.53 -7.91 27.40
N LEU A 103 16.31 -8.28 27.79
CA LEU A 103 15.19 -8.48 26.88
C LEU A 103 14.43 -7.17 26.75
N MET A 104 14.22 -6.73 25.52
CA MET A 104 13.47 -5.55 25.18
C MET A 104 12.28 -5.94 24.31
N GLU A 105 11.07 -5.66 24.77
CA GLU A 105 9.85 -5.79 23.99
C GLU A 105 9.46 -4.43 23.46
N ILE A 106 9.32 -4.35 22.14
CA ILE A 106 9.06 -3.10 21.42
C ILE A 106 7.71 -3.22 20.74
N THR A 107 6.75 -2.45 21.22
CA THR A 107 5.41 -2.34 20.64
C THR A 107 5.33 -1.07 19.82
N TYR A 108 5.02 -1.21 18.53
CA TYR A 108 4.80 -0.07 17.64
C TYR A 108 3.30 0.15 17.48
N GLN A 109 2.89 1.41 17.63
CA GLN A 109 1.54 1.88 17.40
C GLN A 109 1.57 3.03 16.41
N ALA A 110 0.80 2.89 15.33
CA ALA A 110 0.59 3.96 14.36
C ALA A 110 -0.90 4.06 14.05
N ASP A 111 -1.37 5.31 13.96
CA ASP A 111 -2.80 5.63 13.87
C ASP A 111 -3.61 4.91 14.97
N GLU A 112 -4.54 4.03 14.59
CA GLU A 112 -5.36 3.21 15.48
C GLU A 112 -4.94 1.73 15.50
N LYS A 113 -3.80 1.39 14.87
CA LYS A 113 -3.31 0.00 14.79
C LYS A 113 -2.18 -0.21 15.80
N VAL A 114 -2.39 -1.16 16.71
CA VAL A 114 -1.34 -1.68 17.59
C VAL A 114 -0.77 -2.95 16.98
N PHE A 115 0.53 -2.94 16.68
CA PHE A 115 1.21 -4.11 16.11
C PHE A 115 1.68 -5.06 17.21
N LYS A 116 1.90 -6.33 16.85
CA LYS A 116 2.50 -7.30 17.77
C LYS A 116 3.87 -6.82 18.23
N PRO A 117 4.19 -6.97 19.53
CA PRO A 117 5.49 -6.62 20.08
C PRO A 117 6.59 -7.43 19.40
N VAL A 118 7.73 -6.78 19.20
CA VAL A 118 8.97 -7.39 18.71
C VAL A 118 9.93 -7.50 19.88
N SER A 119 10.50 -8.69 20.04
CA SER A 119 11.44 -9.01 21.11
C SER A 119 12.87 -8.89 20.61
N VAL A 120 13.68 -8.12 21.33
CA VAL A 120 15.10 -7.91 21.04
C VAL A 120 15.90 -8.24 22.29
N VAL A 121 16.80 -9.21 22.19
CA VAL A 121 17.74 -9.54 23.26
C VAL A 121 19.09 -8.96 22.92
N TYR A 122 19.67 -8.18 23.82
CA TYR A 122 20.99 -7.59 23.61
C TYR A 122 21.88 -7.72 24.84
N ASN A 123 23.19 -7.72 24.60
CA ASN A 123 24.18 -7.71 25.65
C ASN A 123 24.38 -6.28 26.17
N ARG A 124 24.26 -6.07 27.48
CA ARG A 124 24.31 -4.76 28.13
C ARG A 124 25.68 -4.08 28.01
N GLU A 125 26.76 -4.86 28.04
CA GLU A 125 28.14 -4.35 28.05
C GLU A 125 28.63 -4.02 26.64
N THR A 126 28.45 -4.96 25.71
CA THR A 126 28.92 -4.81 24.33
C THR A 126 27.93 -4.06 23.44
N LYS A 127 26.70 -3.87 23.91
CA LYS A 127 25.58 -3.28 23.16
C LYS A 127 25.33 -4.01 21.82
N GLN A 128 25.63 -5.30 21.76
CA GLN A 128 25.37 -6.14 20.60
C GLN A 128 24.04 -6.87 20.74
N ILE A 129 23.29 -6.93 19.65
CA ILE A 129 22.03 -7.69 19.57
C ILE A 129 22.38 -9.17 19.44
N ILE A 130 21.86 -9.97 20.36
CA ILE A 130 22.03 -11.43 20.42
C ILE A 130 20.90 -12.12 19.64
N ASP A 131 19.67 -11.67 19.83
CA ASP A 131 18.48 -12.23 19.19
C ASP A 131 17.46 -11.14 18.85
N TRP A 132 16.72 -11.34 17.75
CA TRP A 132 15.68 -10.42 17.27
C TRP A 132 14.53 -11.23 16.67
N LYS A 133 13.35 -11.16 17.29
CA LYS A 133 12.15 -11.89 16.87
C LYS A 133 10.91 -11.01 16.86
#